data_AF-A0A258TEE4-F1
#
_entry.id   AF-A0A258TEE4-F1
#
_cell.length_a   1.000
_cell.length_b   1.000
_cell.length_c   1.000
_cell.angle_alpha   90.00
_cell.angle_beta   90.00
_cell.angle_gamma   90.00
#
_symmetry.space_group_name_H-M   'P 1'
#
loop_
_entity.id
_entity.type
_entity.pdbx_description
1 polymer ?
#
loop_
_entity_poly.entity_id
_entity_poly.type
_entity_poly.pdbx_seq_one_letter_code
_entity_poly.pdbx_strand_id
1 'polypeptide(L)'
;MRYVEQTEGQNQERMNRYRLLFVEEWRRQRFTNAQMAKRLGKSLSLTNKLKAGTTPLTAPVIDKFVEVLGINPIRAMFAVDIAMSHMSYFDPAFQSACTTALTFFDQVMVEFGYARGLADFPATSNLTAERVEETARMAASTLASSFLRSQPPGHGLS
;
A
#
# COMPACT_ATOMS: atom_id res chain seq x y z
N MET A 1 -15.25 -11.25 -14.47
CA MET A 1 -14.61 -10.37 -13.47
C MET A 1 -15.61 -9.28 -13.11
N ARG A 2 -16.37 -9.44 -12.02
CA ARG A 2 -17.33 -8.40 -11.61
C ARG A 2 -16.53 -7.25 -11.00
N TYR A 3 -16.55 -6.07 -11.63
CA TYR A 3 -16.25 -4.83 -10.91
C TYR A 3 -17.28 -4.74 -9.79
N VAL A 4 -16.87 -5.06 -8.56
CA VAL A 4 -17.72 -4.83 -7.40
C VAL A 4 -17.77 -3.32 -7.27
N GLU A 5 -18.88 -2.70 -7.68
CA GLU A 5 -19.16 -1.30 -7.39
C GLU A 5 -19.03 -1.12 -5.88
N GLN A 6 -17.95 -0.47 -5.44
CA GLN A 6 -17.78 -0.10 -4.05
C GLN A 6 -18.87 0.91 -3.73
N THR A 7 -19.61 0.67 -2.65
CA THR A 7 -20.59 1.65 -2.19
C THR A 7 -19.88 2.96 -1.83
N GLU A 8 -20.58 4.09 -1.92
CA GLU A 8 -20.00 5.40 -1.63
C GLU A 8 -19.33 5.45 -0.24
N GLY A 9 -19.90 4.76 0.75
CA GLY A 9 -19.32 4.58 2.08
C GLY A 9 -18.02 3.77 2.09
N GLN A 10 -17.91 2.71 1.27
CA GLN A 10 -16.68 1.93 1.14
C GLN A 10 -15.56 2.74 0.47
N ASN A 11 -15.89 3.54 -0.54
CA ASN A 11 -14.91 4.42 -1.19
C ASN A 11 -14.44 5.53 -0.23
N GLN A 12 -15.35 6.10 0.57
CA GLN A 12 -14.99 7.11 1.57
C GLN A 12 -14.05 6.54 2.64
N GLU A 13 -14.32 5.33 3.14
CA GLU A 13 -13.46 4.67 4.12
C GLU A 13 -12.09 4.33 3.53
N ARG A 14 -12.07 3.85 2.29
CA ARG A 14 -10.84 3.63 1.53
C ARG A 14 -10.00 4.91 1.42
N MET A 15 -10.61 6.02 1.01
CA MET A 15 -9.93 7.33 0.94
C MET A 15 -9.44 7.81 2.30
N ASN A 16 -10.20 7.56 3.37
CA ASN A 16 -9.78 7.89 4.73
C ASN A 16 -8.54 7.07 5.16
N ARG A 17 -8.44 5.79 4.80
CA ARG A 17 -7.24 4.98 5.06
C ARG A 17 -6.01 5.50 4.32
N TYR A 18 -6.12 5.88 3.04
CA TYR A 18 -5.04 6.55 2.32
C TYR A 18 -4.62 7.86 3.00
N ARG A 19 -5.59 8.68 3.44
CA ARG A 19 -5.30 9.91 4.18
C ARG A 19 -4.52 9.61 5.46
N LEU A 20 -4.97 8.64 6.25
CA LEU A 20 -4.30 8.27 7.50
C LEU A 20 -2.87 7.78 7.25
N LEU A 21 -2.65 6.97 6.20
CA LEU A 21 -1.33 6.56 5.75
C LEU A 21 -0.43 7.77 5.46
N PHE A 22 -0.91 8.74 4.67
CA PHE A 22 -0.14 9.93 4.32
C PHE A 22 0.16 10.81 5.53
N VAL A 23 -0.80 10.98 6.43
CA VAL A 23 -0.62 11.78 7.65
C VAL A 23 0.39 11.12 8.59
N GLU A 24 0.39 9.79 8.69
CA GLU A 24 1.32 9.05 9.53
C GLU A 24 2.76 9.10 8.98
N GLU A 25 2.94 8.88 7.68
CA GLU A 25 4.26 9.00 7.04
C GLU A 25 4.78 10.44 7.11
N TRP A 26 3.91 11.41 6.89
CA TRP A 26 4.23 12.82 7.11
C TRP A 26 4.73 13.07 8.54
N ARG A 27 4.02 12.57 9.57
CA ARG A 27 4.46 12.71 10.98
C ARG A 27 5.83 12.08 11.22
N ARG A 28 6.09 10.90 10.67
CA ARG A 28 7.37 10.18 10.80
C ARG A 28 8.54 10.97 10.22
N GLN A 29 8.33 11.66 9.09
CA GLN A 29 9.32 12.54 8.47
C GLN A 29 9.45 13.91 9.15
N ARG A 30 8.64 14.21 10.17
CA ARG A 30 8.68 15.45 10.97
C ARG A 30 8.53 16.74 10.15
N PHE A 31 7.86 16.70 9.00
CA PHE A 31 7.58 17.93 8.25
C PHE A 31 6.51 18.78 8.94
N THR A 32 6.69 20.09 8.92
CA THR A 32 5.63 21.03 9.31
C THR A 32 4.56 21.14 8.21
N ASN A 33 3.38 21.68 8.55
CA ASN A 33 2.33 21.96 7.57
C ASN A 33 2.78 22.95 6.48
N ALA A 34 3.62 23.91 6.83
CA ALA A 34 4.19 24.84 5.85
C ALA A 34 5.16 24.16 4.88
N GLN A 35 6.04 23.28 5.39
CA GLN A 35 6.96 22.50 4.55
C GLN A 35 6.20 21.55 3.61
N MET A 36 5.17 20.88 4.13
CA MET A 36 4.33 19.99 3.33
C MET A 36 3.57 20.76 2.24
N ALA A 37 2.98 21.91 2.58
CA ALA A 37 2.29 22.76 1.62
C ALA A 37 3.21 23.17 0.46
N LYS A 38 4.44 23.58 0.78
CA LYS A 38 5.47 23.92 -0.22
C LYS A 38 5.80 22.71 -1.12
N ARG A 39 6.00 21.52 -0.55
CA ARG A 39 6.32 20.29 -1.30
C ARG A 39 5.18 19.83 -2.21
N LEU A 40 3.95 19.96 -1.75
CA LEU A 40 2.75 19.64 -2.54
C LEU A 40 2.44 20.69 -3.62
N GLY A 41 3.06 21.88 -3.55
CA GLY A 41 2.69 23.02 -4.41
C GLY A 41 1.28 23.53 -4.15
N LYS A 42 0.81 23.50 -2.88
CA LYS A 42 -0.54 23.89 -2.46
C LYS A 42 -0.49 24.97 -1.37
N SER A 43 -1.64 25.60 -1.12
CA SER A 43 -1.77 26.55 -0.01
C SER A 43 -1.76 25.85 1.34
N LEU A 44 -1.26 26.53 2.38
CA LEU A 44 -1.27 26.01 3.75
C LEU A 44 -2.69 25.64 4.21
N SER A 45 -3.69 26.43 3.84
CA SER A 45 -5.10 26.16 4.16
C SER A 45 -5.57 24.84 3.56
N LEU A 46 -5.32 24.62 2.27
CA LEU A 46 -5.70 23.36 1.60
C LEU A 46 -4.96 22.17 2.21
N THR A 47 -3.66 22.30 2.48
CA THR A 47 -2.86 21.25 3.14
C THR A 47 -3.41 20.91 4.54
N ASN A 48 -3.85 21.90 5.32
CA ASN A 48 -4.49 21.66 6.61
C ASN A 48 -5.82 20.90 6.45
N LYS A 49 -6.64 21.24 5.45
CA LYS A 49 -7.90 20.53 5.18
C LYS A 49 -7.68 19.08 4.73
N LEU A 50 -6.69 18.86 3.85
CA LEU A 50 -6.29 17.51 3.42
C LEU A 50 -5.83 16.66 4.62
N LYS A 51 -5.00 17.23 5.51
CA LYS A 51 -4.58 16.56 6.74
C LYS A 51 -5.76 16.20 7.64
N ALA A 52 -6.69 17.14 7.81
CA ALA A 52 -7.89 16.98 8.62
C ALA A 52 -8.95 16.04 7.99
N GLY A 53 -8.85 15.73 6.70
CA GLY A 53 -9.84 14.92 5.98
C GLY A 53 -11.12 15.66 5.63
N THR A 54 -11.12 17.00 5.71
CA THR A 54 -12.28 17.84 5.35
C THR A 54 -12.28 18.24 3.87
N THR A 55 -11.28 17.80 3.11
CA THR A 55 -11.25 17.91 1.66
C THR A 55 -10.93 16.54 1.07
N PRO A 56 -11.70 16.05 0.08
CA PRO A 56 -11.48 14.76 -0.54
C PRO A 56 -10.08 14.63 -1.16
N LEU A 57 -9.52 13.42 -1.10
CA LEU A 57 -8.31 13.07 -1.84
C LEU A 57 -8.68 12.76 -3.29
N THR A 58 -8.21 13.59 -4.22
CA THR A 58 -8.31 13.31 -5.65
C THR A 58 -7.07 12.54 -6.12
N ALA A 59 -7.16 11.81 -7.24
CA ALA A 59 -6.03 11.05 -7.77
C ALA A 59 -4.74 11.89 -7.94
N PRO A 60 -4.77 13.12 -8.50
CA PRO A 60 -3.56 13.95 -8.60
C PRO A 60 -2.96 14.34 -7.23
N VAL A 61 -3.80 14.47 -6.21
CA VAL A 61 -3.34 14.77 -4.84
C VAL A 61 -2.70 13.54 -4.22
N ILE A 62 -3.28 12.35 -4.44
CA ILE A 62 -2.72 11.06 -4.02
C ILE A 62 -1.34 10.87 -4.64
N ASP A 63 -1.19 11.03 -5.96
CA ASP A 63 0.09 10.88 -6.66
C ASP A 63 1.15 11.83 -6.08
N LYS A 64 0.77 13.08 -5.80
CA LYS A 64 1.70 14.04 -5.19
C LYS A 64 2.10 13.67 -3.77
N PHE A 65 1.19 13.14 -2.96
CA PHE A 65 1.54 12.63 -1.64
C PHE A 65 2.49 11.43 -1.74
N VAL A 66 2.22 10.50 -2.65
CA VAL A 66 3.06 9.32 -2.89
C VAL A 66 4.48 9.75 -3.25
N GLU A 67 4.63 10.68 -4.20
CA GLU A 67 5.91 11.25 -4.62
C GLU A 67 6.63 11.96 -3.46
N VAL A 68 5.96 12.90 -2.80
CA VAL A 68 6.57 13.78 -1.78
C VAL A 68 6.98 13.02 -0.53
N LEU A 69 6.22 11.99 -0.15
CA LEU A 69 6.47 11.17 1.02
C LEU A 69 7.32 9.93 0.71
N GLY A 70 7.66 9.67 -0.56
CA GLY A 70 8.42 8.47 -0.93
C GLY A 70 7.66 7.17 -0.61
N ILE A 71 6.33 7.20 -0.74
CA ILE A 71 5.49 6.04 -0.47
C ILE A 71 5.55 5.10 -1.68
N ASN A 72 5.68 3.79 -1.45
CA ASN A 72 5.53 2.81 -2.51
C ASN A 72 4.03 2.62 -2.80
N PRO A 73 3.53 2.96 -4.02
CA PRO A 73 2.10 2.95 -4.31
C PRO A 73 1.49 1.54 -4.27
N ILE A 74 2.24 0.52 -4.66
CA ILE A 74 1.75 -0.87 -4.64
C ILE A 74 1.64 -1.37 -3.20
N ARG A 75 2.63 -1.07 -2.36
CA ARG A 75 2.57 -1.41 -0.93
C ARG A 75 1.46 -0.65 -0.21
N ALA A 76 1.23 0.61 -0.57
CA ALA A 76 0.11 1.39 -0.05
C ALA A 76 -1.24 0.76 -0.42
N MET A 77 -1.39 0.31 -1.68
CA MET A 77 -2.56 -0.45 -2.12
C MET A 77 -2.74 -1.73 -1.31
N PHE A 78 -1.69 -2.54 -1.12
CA PHE A 78 -1.80 -3.74 -0.28
C PHE A 78 -2.24 -3.40 1.15
N ALA A 79 -1.70 -2.35 1.76
CA ALA A 79 -2.07 -1.96 3.12
C ALA A 79 -3.52 -1.47 3.20
N VAL A 80 -3.92 -0.58 2.29
CA VAL A 80 -5.22 0.11 2.35
C VAL A 80 -6.37 -0.72 1.78
N ASP A 81 -6.13 -1.41 0.67
CA ASP A 81 -7.16 -2.07 -0.13
C ASP A 81 -7.28 -3.56 0.19
N ILE A 82 -6.18 -4.22 0.60
CA ILE A 82 -6.17 -5.66 0.91
C ILE A 82 -6.17 -5.89 2.43
N ALA A 83 -5.19 -5.33 3.15
CA ALA A 83 -5.10 -5.46 4.60
C ALA A 83 -6.06 -4.53 5.35
N MET A 84 -6.76 -3.64 4.65
CA MET A 84 -7.74 -2.71 5.22
C MET A 84 -7.21 -1.90 6.41
N SER A 85 -5.89 -1.69 6.48
CA SER A 85 -5.18 -1.08 7.61
C SER A 85 -4.00 -0.26 7.12
N HIS A 86 -4.08 1.06 7.33
CA HIS A 86 -3.01 1.98 6.95
C HIS A 86 -1.71 1.74 7.74
N MET A 87 -1.82 1.22 8.97
CA MET A 87 -0.65 0.95 9.83
C MET A 87 0.18 -0.24 9.35
N SER A 88 -0.43 -1.20 8.63
CA SER A 88 0.29 -2.36 8.08
C SER A 88 1.41 -1.94 7.14
N TYR A 89 1.30 -0.78 6.47
CA TYR A 89 2.38 -0.25 5.63
C TYR A 89 3.72 -0.07 6.39
N PHE A 90 3.66 0.21 7.69
CA PHE A 90 4.82 0.44 8.55
C PHE A 90 5.32 -0.81 9.28
N ASP A 91 4.61 -1.93 9.18
CA ASP A 91 5.03 -3.20 9.79
C ASP A 91 6.15 -3.84 8.95
N PRO A 92 7.36 -4.06 9.52
CA PRO A 92 8.45 -4.73 8.81
C PRO A 92 8.07 -6.10 8.23
N ALA A 93 7.23 -6.87 8.91
CA ALA A 93 6.78 -8.18 8.42
C ALA A 93 5.89 -8.03 7.18
N PHE A 94 5.00 -7.03 7.19
CA PHE A 94 4.16 -6.68 6.05
C PHE A 94 4.98 -6.19 4.87
N GLN A 95 5.99 -5.35 5.12
CA GLN A 95 6.92 -4.88 4.08
C GLN A 95 7.66 -6.06 3.44
N SER A 96 8.20 -6.97 4.25
CA SER A 96 8.86 -8.18 3.75
C SER A 96 7.91 -9.03 2.91
N ALA A 97 6.67 -9.24 3.36
CA ALA A 97 5.69 -10.02 2.63
C ALA A 97 5.30 -9.38 1.29
N CYS A 98 5.14 -8.05 1.25
CA CYS A 98 4.88 -7.32 0.01
C CYS A 98 6.05 -7.45 -0.98
N THR A 99 7.29 -7.30 -0.50
CA THR A 99 8.48 -7.49 -1.34
C THR A 99 8.54 -8.90 -1.88
N THR A 100 8.34 -9.92 -1.05
CA THR A 100 8.31 -11.33 -1.49
C THR A 100 7.22 -11.56 -2.54
N ALA A 101 6.01 -11.05 -2.34
CA ALA A 101 4.92 -11.20 -3.29
C ALA A 101 5.21 -10.49 -4.63
N LEU A 102 5.80 -9.30 -4.59
CA LEU A 102 6.19 -8.54 -5.79
C LEU A 102 7.32 -9.24 -6.56
N THR A 103 8.37 -9.68 -5.88
CA THR A 103 9.47 -10.43 -6.49
C THR A 103 8.98 -11.75 -7.09
N PHE A 104 8.06 -12.43 -6.41
CA PHE A 104 7.44 -13.64 -6.92
C PHE A 104 6.61 -13.37 -8.19
N PHE A 105 5.78 -12.34 -8.19
CA PHE A 105 4.98 -11.98 -9.36
C PHE A 105 5.86 -11.59 -10.55
N ASP A 106 6.92 -10.81 -10.31
CA ASP A 106 7.89 -10.43 -11.35
C ASP A 106 8.58 -11.65 -11.97
N GLN A 107 9.02 -12.60 -11.13
CA GLN A 107 9.58 -13.88 -11.56
C GLN A 107 8.62 -14.69 -12.44
N VAL A 108 7.34 -14.79 -12.05
CA VAL A 108 6.30 -15.44 -12.84
C VAL A 108 6.10 -14.72 -14.18
N MET A 109 6.02 -13.40 -14.19
CA MET A 109 5.78 -12.62 -15.41
C MET A 109 6.94 -12.71 -16.41
N VAL A 110 8.19 -12.80 -15.93
CA VAL A 110 9.37 -13.05 -16.76
C VAL A 110 9.33 -14.47 -17.34
N GLU A 111 9.07 -15.48 -16.51
CA GLU A 111 9.05 -16.90 -16.93
C GLU A 111 7.97 -17.18 -17.98
N PHE A 112 6.78 -16.58 -17.84
CA PHE A 112 5.69 -16.73 -18.80
C PHE A 112 5.74 -15.74 -19.97
N GLY A 113 6.87 -15.03 -20.15
CA GLY A 113 7.13 -14.21 -21.33
C GLY A 113 6.32 -12.92 -21.42
N TYR A 114 5.67 -12.50 -20.33
CA TYR A 114 4.91 -11.25 -20.27
C TYR A 114 5.78 -10.03 -19.97
N ALA A 115 7.01 -10.22 -19.48
CA ALA A 115 7.94 -9.16 -19.16
C ALA A 115 9.21 -9.20 -20.04
N ARG A 116 9.12 -8.79 -21.32
CA ARG A 116 10.27 -8.11 -21.95
C ARG A 116 10.26 -6.67 -21.45
N GLY A 117 10.80 -6.43 -20.24
CA GLY A 117 10.82 -5.08 -19.70
C GLY A 117 11.21 -4.92 -18.23
N LEU A 118 12.15 -5.70 -17.71
CA LEU A 118 13.02 -5.33 -16.58
C LEU A 118 14.33 -6.09 -16.81
N ALA A 119 15.13 -5.59 -17.74
CA ALA A 119 16.42 -6.17 -18.10
C ALA A 119 17.37 -5.99 -16.91
N ASP A 120 17.59 -7.07 -16.16
CA ASP A 120 18.89 -7.53 -15.65
C ASP A 120 18.68 -8.48 -14.47
N PHE A 121 18.46 -9.77 -14.72
CA PHE A 121 18.84 -10.83 -13.77
C PHE A 121 19.23 -12.09 -14.55
N PRO A 122 20.34 -12.77 -14.18
CA PRO A 122 20.81 -13.94 -14.91
C PRO A 122 19.88 -15.13 -14.64
N ALA A 123 19.30 -15.66 -15.72
CA ALA A 123 18.69 -16.99 -15.88
C ALA A 123 18.17 -17.64 -14.58
N THR A 124 16.90 -17.39 -14.22
CA THR A 124 16.20 -18.13 -13.16
C THR A 124 15.66 -19.46 -13.69
N SER A 125 16.54 -20.41 -14.01
CA SER A 125 16.16 -21.76 -14.41
C SER A 125 15.80 -22.66 -13.21
N ASN A 126 14.89 -22.24 -12.32
CA ASN A 126 14.45 -23.08 -11.19
C ASN A 126 13.10 -22.67 -10.54
N LEU A 127 12.16 -22.09 -11.28
CA LEU A 127 10.79 -21.88 -10.78
C LEU A 127 9.96 -23.16 -11.01
N THR A 128 9.77 -23.97 -9.96
CA THR A 128 8.80 -25.07 -9.99
C THR A 128 7.46 -24.61 -9.43
N ALA A 129 6.36 -25.24 -9.85
CA ALA A 129 5.02 -24.97 -9.31
C ALA A 129 4.95 -25.13 -7.79
N GLU A 130 5.77 -26.03 -7.23
CA GLU A 130 5.88 -26.27 -5.79
C GLU A 130 6.52 -25.08 -5.04
N ARG A 131 7.60 -24.49 -5.59
CA ARG A 131 8.23 -23.30 -5.01
C ARG A 131 7.34 -22.07 -5.12
N VAL A 132 6.58 -21.97 -6.21
CA VAL A 132 5.54 -20.96 -6.42
C VAL A 132 4.49 -21.05 -5.31
N GLU A 133 3.97 -22.24 -5.08
CA GLU A 133 2.95 -22.49 -4.06
C GLU A 133 3.49 -22.24 -2.64
N GLU A 134 4.73 -22.66 -2.34
CA GLU A 134 5.39 -22.42 -1.07
C GLU A 134 5.60 -20.92 -0.79
N THR A 135 6.10 -20.18 -1.79
CA THR A 135 6.33 -18.74 -1.66
C THR A 135 5.01 -17.99 -1.48
N ALA A 136 3.98 -18.35 -2.24
CA ALA A 136 2.64 -17.79 -2.10
C ALA A 136 2.04 -18.10 -0.72
N ARG A 137 2.22 -19.34 -0.22
CA ARG A 137 1.75 -19.76 1.10
C ARG A 137 2.46 -19.03 2.23
N MET A 138 3.78 -18.84 2.13
CA MET A 138 4.56 -18.06 3.09
C MET A 138 4.14 -16.60 3.11
N ALA A 139 3.98 -15.97 1.94
CA ALA A 139 3.50 -14.59 1.83
C ALA A 139 2.08 -14.46 2.42
N ALA A 140 1.17 -15.38 2.09
CA ALA A 140 -0.18 -15.40 2.62
C ALA A 140 -0.22 -15.59 4.15
N SER A 141 0.60 -16.50 4.69
CA SER A 141 0.69 -16.75 6.14
C SER A 141 1.24 -15.54 6.90
N THR A 142 2.27 -14.88 6.35
CA THR A 142 2.87 -13.66 6.93
C THR A 142 1.88 -12.50 6.90
N LEU A 143 1.16 -12.33 5.79
CA LEU A 143 0.12 -11.31 5.64
C LEU A 143 -1.05 -11.56 6.62
N ALA A 144 -1.52 -12.79 6.74
CA ALA A 144 -2.59 -13.15 7.68
C ALA A 144 -2.19 -12.90 9.14
N SER A 145 -0.94 -13.19 9.49
CA SER A 145 -0.40 -12.97 10.84
C SER A 145 -0.26 -11.47 11.16
N SER A 146 0.20 -10.67 10.20
CA SER A 146 0.28 -9.20 10.33
C SER A 146 -1.11 -8.57 10.43
N PHE A 147 -2.07 -9.05 9.62
CA PHE A 147 -3.47 -8.62 9.67
C PHE A 147 -4.09 -8.82 11.06
N LEU A 148 -3.94 -10.02 11.65
CA LEU A 148 -4.42 -10.32 13.01
C LEU A 148 -3.78 -9.44 14.08
N ARG A 149 -2.50 -9.10 13.95
CA ARG A 149 -1.80 -8.21 14.90
C ARG A 149 -2.20 -6.74 14.75
N SER A 150 -2.66 -6.34 13.57
CA SER A 150 -3.07 -4.96 13.29
C SER A 150 -4.52 -4.65 13.65
N GLN A 151 -5.32 -5.67 14.02
CA GLN A 151 -6.68 -5.45 14.52
C GLN A 151 -6.65 -4.95 15.97
N PRO A 152 -7.41 -3.90 16.32
CA PRO A 152 -7.59 -3.50 17.70
C PRO A 152 -8.29 -4.62 18.49
N PRO A 153 -7.97 -4.81 19.78
CA PRO A 153 -8.64 -5.81 20.60
C PRO A 153 -10.13 -5.42 20.76
N GLY A 154 -11.00 -6.21 20.15
CA GLY A 154 -12.45 -6.16 20.39
C GLY A 154 -13.30 -5.73 19.20
N HIS A 155 -13.57 -6.66 18.29
CA HIS A 155 -14.93 -6.89 17.82
C HIS A 155 -15.13 -8.40 17.72
N GLY A 156 -15.46 -9.00 18.87
CA GLY A 156 -16.14 -10.27 18.90
C GLY A 156 -17.45 -10.13 18.14
N LEU A 157 -17.64 -11.00 17.16
CA LEU A 157 -18.93 -11.25 16.54
C LEU A 157 -19.94 -11.53 17.67
N SER A 158 -20.95 -10.68 17.79
CA SER A 158 -22.26 -11.08 18.32
C SER A 158 -23.18 -11.31 17.14
#